data_AF-A0A935M5L0-F1
#
_entry.id   AF-A0A935M5L0-F1
#
_cell.length_a   1.000
_cell.length_b   1.000
_cell.length_c   1.000
_cell.angle_alpha   90.00
_cell.angle_beta   90.00
_cell.angle_gamma   90.00
#
_symmetry.space_group_name_H-M   'P 1'
#
loop_
_entity.id
_entity.type
_entity.pdbx_description
1 polymer ?
#
loop_
_entity_poly.entity_id
_entity_poly.type
_entity_poly.pdbx_seq_one_letter_code
_entity_poly.pdbx_strand_id
1 'polypeptide(L)' 'MTEPSAEREPLRPLAVPMRRIVEWGLAAWAVALVLTLLVPSLHTGERSWWPRCAAAGLVLGVIGYAYLRRGRGNAAGAG' A
#
# COMPACT_ATOMS: atom_id res chain seq x y z
N MET A 1 -38.40 -6.51 31.60
CA MET A 1 -37.06 -5.93 31.45
C MET A 1 -36.60 -6.28 30.04
N THR A 2 -36.91 -5.43 29.08
CA THR A 2 -36.63 -5.64 27.65
C THR A 2 -35.36 -4.85 27.34
N GLU A 3 -34.26 -5.54 27.03
CA GLU A 3 -33.06 -4.85 26.55
C GLU A 3 -33.37 -4.25 25.17
N PRO A 4 -33.05 -2.96 24.94
CA PRO A 4 -33.12 -2.42 23.59
C PRO A 4 -32.00 -3.07 22.79
N SER A 5 -32.35 -4.09 21.99
CA SER A 5 -31.51 -4.60 20.93
C SER A 5 -31.18 -3.44 20.01
N ALA A 6 -30.04 -2.78 20.23
CA ALA A 6 -29.53 -1.76 19.34
C ALA A 6 -29.41 -2.40 17.96
N GLU A 7 -30.33 -2.06 17.07
CA GLU A 7 -30.34 -2.47 15.68
C GLU A 7 -29.01 -2.02 15.09
N ARG A 8 -28.08 -2.96 14.92
CA ARG A 8 -26.75 -2.66 14.40
C ARG A 8 -26.95 -2.18 12.97
N GLU A 9 -26.81 -0.88 12.76
CA GLU A 9 -26.78 -0.23 11.45
C GLU A 9 -25.94 -1.09 10.49
N PRO A 10 -26.47 -1.51 9.33
CA PRO A 10 -25.75 -2.37 8.42
C PRO A 10 -24.46 -1.69 7.96
N LEU A 11 -23.32 -2.35 8.21
CA LEU A 11 -21.99 -1.88 7.84
C LEU A 11 -21.92 -1.66 6.32
N ARG A 12 -21.94 -0.40 5.89
CA ARG A 12 -21.73 -0.05 4.48
C ARG A 12 -20.25 -0.15 4.14
N PRO A 13 -19.88 -0.76 2.99
CA PRO A 13 -18.50 -0.76 2.54
C PRO A 13 -17.99 0.67 2.37
N LEU A 14 -16.91 1.00 3.08
CA LEU A 14 -16.24 2.28 2.89
C LEU A 14 -15.52 2.24 1.53
N ALA A 15 -15.96 3.08 0.61
CA ALA A 15 -15.32 3.24 -0.70
C ALA A 15 -13.97 3.97 -0.53
N VAL A 16 -12.95 3.24 -0.09
CA VAL A 16 -11.58 3.76 -0.01
C VAL A 16 -10.95 3.65 -1.40
N PRO A 17 -10.33 4.73 -1.93
CA PRO A 17 -9.65 4.69 -3.22
C PRO A 17 -8.31 3.94 -3.09
N MET A 18 -8.38 2.63 -2.87
CA MET A 18 -7.24 1.77 -2.55
C MET A 18 -6.13 1.84 -3.61
N ARG A 19 -6.53 2.00 -4.88
CA ARG A 19 -5.60 2.19 -6.00
C ARG A 19 -4.75 3.45 -5.84
N ARG A 20 -5.34 4.58 -5.44
CA ARG A 20 -4.59 5.84 -5.23
C ARG A 20 -3.61 5.71 -4.07
N ILE A 21 -3.99 5.03 -2.99
CA ILE A 21 -3.11 4.82 -1.84
C ILE A 21 -1.87 4.01 -2.25
N VAL A 22 -2.08 2.92 -3.01
CA VAL A 22 -0.98 2.09 -3.50
C VAL A 22 -0.12 2.82 -4.53
N GLU A 23 -0.70 3.62 -5.42
CA GLU A 23 0.04 4.48 -6.36
C GLU A 23 0.98 5.44 -5.62
N TRP A 24 0.49 6.13 -4.58
CA TRP A 24 1.31 7.03 -3.76
C TRP A 24 2.40 6.29 -2.98
N GLY A 25 2.07 5.12 -2.40
CA GLY A 25 3.07 4.28 -1.73
C GLY A 25 4.17 3.81 -2.68
N LEU A 26 3.81 3.41 -3.90
CA LEU A 26 4.76 2.99 -4.93
C LEU A 26 5.66 4.16 -5.37
N ALA A 27 5.08 5.34 -5.60
CA ALA A 27 5.84 6.55 -5.92
C ALA A 27 6.83 6.92 -4.80
N ALA A 28 6.39 6.86 -3.53
CA ALA A 28 7.26 7.12 -2.38
C ALA A 28 8.42 6.11 -2.30
N TRP A 29 8.15 4.82 -2.52
CA TRP A 29 9.19 3.79 -2.54
C TRP A 29 10.17 3.96 -3.70
N ALA A 30 9.70 4.37 -4.88
CA ALA A 30 10.56 4.67 -6.03
C ALA A 30 11.50 5.84 -5.72
N VAL A 31 10.96 6.91 -5.13
CA VAL A 31 11.76 8.05 -4.67
C VAL A 31 12.78 7.63 -3.62
N ALA A 32 12.37 6.83 -2.62
CA ALA A 32 13.27 6.34 -1.59
C ALA A 32 14.42 5.47 -2.17
N LEU A 33 14.12 4.63 -3.16
CA LEU A 33 15.14 3.83 -3.86
C LEU A 33 16.12 4.72 -4.64
N VAL A 34 15.62 5.71 -5.37
CA VAL A 34 16.45 6.67 -6.10
C VAL A 34 17.36 7.44 -5.15
N LEU A 35 16.83 7.94 -4.02
CA LEU A 35 17.59 8.66 -3.01
C LEU A 35 18.66 7.78 -2.35
N THR A 36 18.34 6.53 -2.03
CA THR A 36 19.31 5.60 -1.42
C THR A 36 20.45 5.25 -2.38
N LEU A 37 20.21 5.21 -3.69
CA LEU A 37 21.25 5.01 -4.71
C LEU A 37 22.07 6.28 -5.00
N LEU A 38 21.43 7.45 -5.01
CA LEU A 38 22.10 8.74 -5.25
C LEU A 38 23.04 9.15 -4.12
N VAL A 39 22.83 8.64 -2.90
CA VAL A 39 23.61 8.99 -1.72
C VAL A 39 24.48 7.79 -1.31
N PRO A 40 25.78 7.78 -1.65
CA PRO A 40 26.72 6.69 -1.30
C PRO A 40 26.75 6.36 0.19
N SER A 41 26.60 7.37 1.05
CA SER A 41 26.59 7.19 2.50
C SER A 41 25.34 6.45 3.03
N LEU A 42 24.29 6.30 2.21
CA LEU A 42 23.09 5.55 2.57
C LEU A 42 23.13 4.08 2.13
N HIS A 43 24.09 3.65 1.31
CA HIS A 43 24.16 2.26 0.84
C HIS A 43 25.54 1.60 1.00
N THR A 44 26.48 2.28 1.63
CA THR A 44 27.81 1.73 1.96
C THR A 44 27.89 1.34 3.45
N GLY A 45 28.79 0.40 3.77
CA GLY A 45 29.00 -0.08 5.15
C GLY A 45 27.75 -0.70 5.79
N GLU A 46 27.50 -0.36 7.06
CA GLU A 46 26.36 -0.84 7.86
C GLU A 46 24.98 -0.46 7.31
N ARG A 47 24.92 0.48 6.35
CA ARG A 47 23.67 0.98 5.76
C ARG A 47 23.34 0.35 4.41
N SER A 48 24.16 -0.58 3.93
CA SER A 48 23.97 -1.32 2.66
C SER A 48 22.66 -2.11 2.56
N TRP A 49 21.92 -2.28 3.65
CA TRP A 49 20.60 -2.91 3.65
C TRP A 49 19.47 -1.98 3.16
N TRP A 50 19.67 -0.66 3.18
CA TRP A 50 18.66 0.33 2.78
C TRP A 50 18.15 0.16 1.34
N PRO A 51 19.00 -0.03 0.30
CA PRO A 51 18.53 -0.26 -1.05
C PRO A 51 17.68 -1.54 -1.18
N ARG A 52 18.03 -2.62 -0.47
CA ARG A 52 17.23 -3.85 -0.48
C ARG A 52 15.88 -3.67 0.19
N CYS A 53 15.80 -2.89 1.27
CA CYS A 53 14.52 -2.53 1.87
C CYS A 53 13.66 -1.66 0.95
N ALA A 54 14.25 -0.65 0.30
CA ALA A 54 13.53 0.17 -0.66
C ALA A 54 13.04 -0.65 -1.87
N ALA A 55 13.87 -1.56 -2.37
CA ALA A 55 13.49 -2.50 -3.43
C ALA A 55 12.36 -3.44 -2.99
N ALA A 56 12.40 -3.99 -1.77
CA ALA A 56 11.33 -4.84 -1.25
C ALA A 56 10.00 -4.09 -1.14
N GLY A 57 10.01 -2.85 -0.63
CA GLY A 57 8.83 -1.99 -0.57
C GLY A 57 8.25 -1.67 -1.95
N LEU A 58 9.12 -1.40 -2.93
CA LEU A 58 8.72 -1.19 -4.32
C LEU A 58 8.08 -2.46 -4.91
N VAL A 59 8.72 -3.62 -4.76
CA VAL A 59 8.21 -4.91 -5.28
C VAL A 59 6.84 -5.24 -4.67
N LEU A 60 6.69 -5.11 -3.35
CA LEU A 60 5.42 -5.33 -2.67
C LEU A 60 4.34 -4.33 -3.14
N GLY A 61 4.70 -3.06 -3.34
CA GLY A 61 3.82 -2.05 -3.91
C GLY A 61 3.37 -2.39 -5.33
N VAL A 62 4.28 -2.86 -6.19
CA VAL A 62 3.95 -3.31 -7.56
C VAL A 62 3.02 -4.53 -7.53
N ILE A 63 3.27 -5.49 -6.64
CA ILE A 63 2.40 -6.67 -6.47
C ILE A 63 1.01 -6.23 -6.03
N GLY A 64 0.91 -5.34 -5.03
CA GLY A 64 -0.36 -4.77 -4.59
C GLY A 64 -1.08 -4.01 -5.70
N TYR A 65 -0.37 -3.19 -6.47
CA TYR A 65 -0.92 -2.47 -7.61
C TYR A 65 -1.41 -3.42 -8.70
N ALA A 66 -0.64 -4.45 -9.03
CA ALA A 66 -1.03 -5.47 -9.99
C ALA A 66 -2.26 -6.25 -9.51
N TYR A 67 -2.34 -6.58 -8.22
CA TYR A 67 -3.50 -7.24 -7.61
C TYR A 67 -4.78 -6.38 -7.71
N LEU A 68 -4.68 -5.10 -7.36
CA LEU A 68 -5.76 -4.13 -7.49
C LEU A 68 -6.17 -3.91 -8.96
N ARG A 69 -5.19 -3.75 -9.86
CA ARG A 69 -5.39 -3.56 -11.31
C ARG A 69 -6.07 -4.77 -11.96
N ARG A 70 -5.79 -5.98 -11.49
CA ARG A 70 -6.40 -7.22 -12.00
C ARG A 70 -7.84 -7.42 -11.52
N GLY A 71 -8.44 -6.43 -10.89
CA GLY A 71 -9.84 -6.42 -10.48
C GLY A 71 -10.13 -7.19 -9.19
N ARG A 72 -9.16 -7.92 -8.61
CA ARG A 72 -9.37 -8.69 -7.37
C ARG A 72 -9.53 -7.81 -6.14
N GLY A 73 -9.06 -6.57 -6.18
CA GLY A 73 -9.01 -5.71 -5.01
C GLY A 73 -9.94 -4.48 -5.04
N ASN A 74 -10.78 -4.31 -6.06
CA ASN A 74 -11.76 -3.20 -6.10
C ASN A 74 -13.00 -3.45 -6.98
N ALA A 75 -13.18 -4.65 -7.57
CA ALA A 75 -14.36 -5.00 -8.39
C ALA A 75 -15.29 -6.03 -7.71
N ALA A 76 -15.38 -5.97 -6.37
CA ALA A 76 -16.68 -6.04 -5.69
C ALA A 76 -17.25 -4.61 -5.48
N GLY A 77 -16.83 -3.66 -6.30
CA GLY A 77 -17.43 -2.34 -6.39
C GLY A 77 -18.69 -2.43 -7.24
N ALA A 78 -19.85 -2.35 -6.58
CA ALA A 78 -21.14 -1.93 -7.11
C ALA A 78 -21.49 -2.40 -8.53
N GLY A 79 -22.12 -3.58 -8.62
CA GLY A 79 -23.06 -3.92 -9.68
C GLY A 79 -24.40 -4.22 -9.03
#